data_AF-A0A2W4MKK4-F1
#
_entry.id   AF-A0A2W4MKK4-F1
#
_cell.length_a   1.000
_cell.length_b   1.000
_cell.length_c   1.000
_cell.angle_alpha   90.00
_cell.angle_beta   90.00
_cell.angle_gamma   90.00
#
_symmetry.space_group_name_H-M   'P 1'
#
loop_
_entity.id
_entity.type
_entity.pdbx_description
1 polymer ?
#
loop_
_entity_poly.entity_id
_entity_poly.type
_entity_poly.pdbx_seq_one_letter_code
_entity_poly.pdbx_strand_id
1 'polypeptide(L)'
;MLLAVAFLARAGLRNVWMWLLLIWAAAHTAEHTYMFVNYLAEVRRLAEAGLPLDAAQGLPGFFGKGGWLASNANAAPPLAWLCTLAPGLTTAPRLDVHFWWNLGEVTLLLAAVHTSMRRIRIAS
;
A
#
# COMPACT_ATOMS: atom_id res chain seq x y z
N MET A 1 -5.57 8.43 2.87
CA MET A 1 -4.59 8.43 3.99
C MET A 1 -3.44 9.41 3.75
N LEU A 2 -2.70 9.32 2.64
CA LEU A 2 -1.47 10.10 2.40
C LEU A 2 -1.59 11.61 2.65
N LEU A 3 -2.66 12.27 2.18
CA LEU A 3 -2.85 13.71 2.39
C LEU A 3 -3.01 14.08 3.87
N ALA A 4 -3.74 13.26 4.65
CA ALA A 4 -3.89 13.47 6.08
C ALA A 4 -2.55 13.31 6.80
N VAL A 5 -1.76 12.30 6.41
CA VAL A 5 -0.41 12.07 6.93
C VAL A 5 0.52 13.24 6.59
N ALA A 6 0.52 13.71 5.35
CA ALA A 6 1.30 14.88 4.92
C ALA A 6 0.91 16.15 5.71
N PHE A 7 -0.39 16.34 5.94
CA PHE A 7 -0.89 17.42 6.78
C PHE A 7 -0.37 17.32 8.22
N LEU A 8 -0.44 16.16 8.87
CA LEU A 8 0.06 15.95 10.23
C LEU A 8 1.58 16.22 10.35
N ALA A 9 2.36 15.80 9.36
CA ALA A 9 3.79 16.05 9.32
C ALA A 9 4.09 17.56 9.18
N ARG A 10 3.29 18.26 8.36
CA ARG A 10 3.39 19.72 8.19
C ARG A 10 2.90 20.48 9.42
N ALA A 11 1.92 19.96 10.16
CA ALA A 11 1.37 20.52 11.39
C ALA A 11 2.30 20.36 12.62
N GLY A 12 3.44 19.67 12.46
CA GLY A 12 4.49 19.63 13.49
C GLY A 12 4.74 18.26 14.10
N LEU A 13 4.00 17.21 13.71
CA LEU A 13 4.26 15.83 14.17
C LEU A 13 5.49 15.25 13.44
N ARG A 14 6.70 15.74 13.76
CA ARG A 14 7.93 15.41 13.01
C ARG A 14 8.84 14.50 13.82
N ASN A 15 8.62 13.19 13.73
CA ASN A 15 9.48 12.17 14.30
C ASN A 15 9.74 11.03 13.31
N VAL A 16 10.64 10.11 13.65
CA VAL A 16 11.04 9.01 12.74
C VAL A 16 9.84 8.17 12.29
N TRP A 17 8.90 7.88 13.18
CA TRP A 17 7.70 7.11 12.88
C TRP A 17 6.78 7.83 11.91
N MET A 18 6.69 9.16 11.99
CA MET A 18 5.93 9.95 11.03
C MET A 18 6.51 9.87 9.63
N TRP A 19 7.84 9.91 9.50
CA TRP A 19 8.49 9.76 8.20
C TRP A 19 8.30 8.36 7.62
N LEU A 20 8.40 7.32 8.47
CA LEU A 20 8.07 5.95 8.07
C LEU A 20 6.60 5.83 7.63
N LEU A 21 5.66 6.44 8.37
CA LEU A 21 4.25 6.49 7.99
C LEU A 21 4.05 7.17 6.64
N LEU A 22 4.75 8.27 6.37
CA LEU A 22 4.64 8.99 5.11
C LEU A 22 5.11 8.13 3.94
N ILE A 23 6.26 7.45 4.08
CA ILE A 23 6.78 6.52 3.07
C ILE A 23 5.80 5.36 2.86
N TRP A 24 5.31 4.77 3.94
CA TRP A 24 4.37 3.65 3.90
C TRP A 24 3.05 4.02 3.23
N ALA A 25 2.44 5.14 3.63
CA ALA A 25 1.21 5.65 3.03
C ALA A 25 1.41 6.05 1.56
N ALA A 26 2.59 6.55 1.19
CA ALA A 26 2.92 6.84 -0.20
C ALA A 26 3.03 5.56 -1.03
N ALA A 27 3.68 4.52 -0.51
CA ALA A 27 3.77 3.22 -1.16
C ALA A 27 2.39 2.55 -1.32
N HIS A 28 1.56 2.59 -0.28
CA HIS A 28 0.18 2.11 -0.33
C HIS A 28 -0.65 2.87 -1.38
N THR A 29 -0.52 4.20 -1.42
CA THR A 29 -1.18 5.04 -2.44
C THR A 29 -0.68 4.70 -3.84
N ALA A 30 0.62 4.43 -4.01
CA ALA A 30 1.18 4.02 -5.28
C ALA A 30 0.61 2.67 -5.76
N GLU A 31 0.40 1.71 -4.86
CA GLU A 31 -0.29 0.46 -5.21
C GLU A 31 -1.73 0.71 -5.67
N HIS A 32 -2.47 1.58 -4.98
CA HIS A 32 -3.80 1.99 -5.44
C HIS A 32 -3.78 2.65 -6.82
N THR A 33 -2.80 3.51 -7.09
CA THR A 33 -2.62 4.13 -8.41
C THR A 33 -2.31 3.07 -9.47
N TYR A 34 -1.43 2.12 -9.19
CA TYR A 34 -1.11 1.00 -10.09
C TYR A 34 -2.38 0.20 -10.44
N MET A 35 -3.15 -0.16 -9.43
CA MET A 35 -4.43 -0.85 -9.61
C MET A 35 -5.43 -0.03 -10.43
N PHE A 36 -5.51 1.28 -10.19
CA PHE A 36 -6.41 2.16 -10.91
C PHE A 36 -6.05 2.25 -12.40
N VAL A 37 -4.76 2.34 -12.72
CA VAL A 37 -4.29 2.33 -14.11
C VAL A 37 -4.65 1.00 -14.80
N ASN A 38 -4.43 -0.13 -14.14
CA ASN A 38 -4.82 -1.45 -14.67
C ASN A 38 -6.33 -1.58 -14.86
N TYR A 39 -7.11 -1.04 -13.92
CA TYR A 39 -8.57 -0.97 -14.02
C TYR A 39 -9.02 -0.20 -15.26
N LEU A 40 -8.43 0.96 -15.53
CA LEU A 40 -8.77 1.73 -16.73
C LEU A 40 -8.45 0.97 -18.03
N ALA A 41 -7.34 0.22 -18.06
CA ALA A 41 -7.00 -0.62 -19.21
C ALA A 41 -8.02 -1.77 -19.39
N GLU A 42 -8.41 -2.43 -18.30
CA GLU A 42 -9.35 -3.56 -18.36
C GLU A 42 -10.77 -3.11 -18.72
N VAL A 43 -11.23 -1.97 -18.21
CA VAL A 43 -12.51 -1.36 -18.61
C VAL A 43 -12.55 -1.10 -20.11
N ARG A 44 -11.45 -0.59 -20.70
CA ARG A 44 -11.38 -0.38 -22.16
C ARG A 44 -11.49 -1.71 -22.91
N ARG A 45 -10.75 -2.73 -22.46
CA ARG A 45 -10.79 -4.07 -23.06
C ARG A 45 -12.19 -4.69 -23.02
N LEU A 46 -12.88 -4.58 -21.89
CA LEU A 46 -14.25 -5.10 -21.73
C LEU A 46 -15.26 -4.31 -22.57
N ALA A 47 -15.11 -2.99 -22.64
CA ALA A 47 -15.95 -2.14 -23.49
C ALA A 47 -15.80 -2.50 -24.98
N GLU A 48 -14.57 -2.71 -25.46
CA GLU A 48 -14.29 -3.14 -26.83
C GLU A 48 -14.87 -4.52 -27.15
N ALA A 49 -14.92 -5.41 -26.15
CA ALA A 49 -15.50 -6.75 -26.27
C ALA A 49 -17.04 -6.78 -26.09
N GLY A 50 -17.68 -5.64 -25.80
CA GLY A 50 -19.11 -5.57 -25.51
C GLY A 50 -19.51 -6.29 -24.21
N LEU A 51 -18.57 -6.45 -23.27
CA LEU A 51 -18.77 -7.16 -22.01
C LEU A 51 -19.12 -6.21 -20.86
N PRO A 52 -19.78 -6.72 -19.80
CA PRO A 52 -20.07 -5.95 -18.59
C PRO A 52 -18.79 -5.40 -17.93
N LEU A 53 -18.81 -4.11 -17.55
CA LEU A 53 -17.64 -3.40 -17.00
C LEU A 53 -17.38 -3.72 -15.51
N ASP A 54 -18.39 -4.24 -14.81
CA ASP A 54 -18.29 -4.69 -13.42
C ASP A 54 -17.31 -5.87 -13.27
N ALA A 55 -17.07 -6.62 -14.34
CA ALA A 55 -16.04 -7.65 -14.39
C ALA A 55 -14.60 -7.11 -14.19
N ALA A 56 -14.37 -5.79 -14.32
CA ALA A 56 -13.08 -5.16 -14.04
C ALA A 56 -12.80 -4.96 -12.53
N GLN A 57 -13.71 -5.32 -11.63
CA GLN A 57 -13.50 -5.14 -10.19
C GLN A 57 -12.57 -6.21 -9.60
N GLY A 58 -11.87 -5.83 -8.51
CA GLY A 58 -11.04 -6.76 -7.75
C GLY A 58 -9.73 -7.14 -8.43
N LEU A 59 -9.25 -6.34 -9.40
CA LEU A 59 -7.98 -6.58 -10.06
C LEU A 59 -6.82 -6.69 -9.06
N PRO A 60 -5.79 -7.48 -9.39
CA PRO A 60 -4.65 -7.65 -8.51
C PRO A 60 -3.77 -6.39 -8.47
N GLY A 61 -3.12 -6.19 -7.33
CA GLY A 61 -2.24 -5.05 -7.07
C GLY A 61 -0.79 -5.28 -7.49
N PHE A 62 0.11 -4.55 -6.86
CA PHE A 62 1.54 -4.81 -7.01
C PHE A 62 1.90 -6.10 -6.25
N PHE A 63 1.34 -6.26 -5.05
CA PHE A 63 1.42 -7.46 -4.22
C PHE A 63 0.17 -8.36 -4.38
N GLY A 64 0.23 -9.56 -3.81
CA GLY A 64 -0.89 -10.51 -3.78
C GLY A 64 -1.01 -11.38 -5.03
N LYS A 65 -1.99 -12.29 -4.98
CA LYS A 65 -2.27 -13.27 -6.03
C LYS A 65 -2.58 -12.59 -7.37
N GLY A 66 -1.81 -12.94 -8.40
CA GLY A 66 -1.95 -12.37 -9.74
C GLY A 66 -1.40 -10.95 -9.89
N GLY A 67 -0.78 -10.39 -8.85
CA GLY A 67 -0.19 -9.06 -8.88
C GLY A 67 1.11 -8.98 -9.67
N TRP A 68 1.63 -7.77 -9.83
CA TRP A 68 2.85 -7.52 -10.59
C TRP A 68 4.02 -8.37 -10.08
N LEU A 69 4.22 -8.43 -8.76
CA LEU A 69 5.30 -9.22 -8.17
C LEU A 69 5.11 -10.72 -8.44
N ALA A 70 3.89 -11.26 -8.34
CA ALA A 70 3.63 -12.67 -8.64
C ALA A 70 3.96 -13.03 -10.10
N SER A 71 3.69 -12.10 -11.03
CA SER A 71 3.94 -12.29 -12.45
C SER A 71 5.40 -12.09 -12.87
N ASN A 72 6.20 -11.35 -12.09
CA ASN A 72 7.56 -10.96 -12.45
C ASN A 72 8.66 -11.48 -11.51
N ALA A 73 8.31 -12.04 -10.34
CA ALA A 73 9.27 -12.50 -9.34
C ALA A 73 10.25 -13.57 -9.85
N ASN A 74 9.82 -14.42 -10.78
CA ASN A 74 10.68 -15.42 -11.41
C ASN A 74 11.54 -14.87 -12.56
N ALA A 75 11.20 -13.69 -13.10
CA ALA A 75 11.87 -13.06 -14.25
C ALA A 75 12.77 -11.87 -13.86
N ALA A 76 12.72 -11.40 -12.60
CA ALA A 76 13.45 -10.23 -12.11
C ALA A 76 14.45 -10.63 -10.98
N PRO A 77 15.73 -10.86 -11.32
CA PRO A 77 16.74 -11.38 -10.39
C PRO A 77 17.11 -10.55 -9.15
N PRO A 78 16.68 -9.28 -8.93
CA PRO A 78 16.85 -8.66 -7.63
C PRO A 78 15.61 -8.71 -6.74
N LEU A 79 14.47 -9.31 -7.15
CA LEU A 79 13.23 -9.30 -6.37
C LEU A 79 12.82 -10.66 -5.79
N ALA A 80 13.52 -11.74 -6.15
CA ALA A 80 13.22 -13.09 -5.65
C ALA A 80 13.29 -13.20 -4.12
N TRP A 81 14.18 -12.43 -3.46
CA TRP A 81 14.31 -12.40 -1.99
C TRP A 81 13.08 -11.84 -1.27
N LEU A 82 12.26 -11.01 -1.93
CA LEU A 82 11.01 -10.52 -1.33
C LEU A 82 10.01 -11.67 -1.12
N CYS A 83 10.04 -12.67 -2.00
CA CYS A 83 9.18 -13.84 -1.90
C CYS A 83 9.61 -14.79 -0.77
N THR A 84 10.87 -14.72 -0.32
CA THR A 84 11.38 -15.53 0.80
C THR A 84 11.22 -14.85 2.16
N LEU A 85 11.19 -13.51 2.20
CA LEU A 85 10.98 -12.75 3.44
C LEU A 85 9.55 -12.79 3.97
N ALA A 86 8.57 -12.86 3.08
CA ALA A 86 7.16 -12.83 3.44
C ALA A 86 6.41 -13.95 2.71
N PRO A 87 6.32 -15.15 3.32
CA PRO A 87 5.45 -16.21 2.81
C PRO A 87 4.02 -15.68 2.63
N GLY A 88 3.45 -15.87 1.43
CA GLY A 88 2.12 -15.36 1.11
C GLY A 88 2.10 -14.01 0.38
N LEU A 89 3.22 -13.31 0.24
CA LEU A 89 3.26 -11.98 -0.38
C LEU A 89 2.74 -11.96 -1.84
N THR A 90 2.94 -13.06 -2.58
CA THR A 90 2.50 -13.23 -3.98
C THR A 90 1.23 -14.08 -4.12
N THR A 91 0.70 -14.62 -3.03
CA THR A 91 -0.48 -15.53 -3.06
C THR A 91 -1.64 -15.05 -2.21
N ALA A 92 -1.44 -14.03 -1.38
CA ALA A 92 -2.48 -13.44 -0.54
C ALA A 92 -3.61 -12.83 -1.40
N PRO A 93 -4.88 -12.98 -0.98
CA PRO A 93 -5.98 -12.28 -1.61
C PRO A 93 -5.85 -10.77 -1.38
N ARG A 94 -6.45 -9.99 -2.28
CA ARG A 94 -6.41 -8.52 -2.24
C ARG A 94 -6.85 -7.94 -0.89
N LEU A 95 -7.87 -8.53 -0.28
CA LEU A 95 -8.39 -8.08 1.01
C LEU A 95 -7.31 -8.15 2.10
N ASP A 96 -6.53 -9.23 2.11
CA ASP A 96 -5.44 -9.42 3.08
C ASP A 96 -4.31 -8.42 2.83
N VAL A 97 -3.91 -8.23 1.56
CA VAL A 97 -2.88 -7.24 1.19
C VAL A 97 -3.29 -5.84 1.69
N HIS A 98 -4.52 -5.44 1.39
CA HIS A 98 -5.03 -4.14 1.81
C HIS A 98 -5.15 -4.02 3.34
N PHE A 99 -5.55 -5.10 4.03
CA PHE A 99 -5.57 -5.14 5.49
C PHE A 99 -4.16 -4.88 6.07
N TRP A 100 -3.12 -5.52 5.55
CA TRP A 100 -1.75 -5.35 6.03
C TRP A 100 -1.22 -3.93 5.79
N TRP A 101 -1.58 -3.31 4.68
CA TRP A 101 -1.28 -1.90 4.46
C TRP A 101 -1.91 -1.01 5.52
N ASN A 102 -3.22 -1.16 5.76
CA ASN A 102 -3.95 -0.38 6.76
C ASN A 102 -3.40 -0.62 8.17
N LEU A 103 -3.08 -1.87 8.51
CA LEU A 103 -2.48 -2.21 9.79
C LEU A 103 -1.13 -1.52 9.97
N GLY A 104 -0.28 -1.48 8.94
CA GLY A 104 0.97 -0.76 8.95
C GLY A 104 0.78 0.75 9.14
N GLU A 105 -0.17 1.35 8.42
CA GLU A 105 -0.51 2.78 8.57
C GLU A 105 -0.97 3.11 10.00
N VAL A 106 -1.89 2.32 10.57
CA VAL A 106 -2.39 2.53 11.94
C VAL A 106 -1.28 2.35 12.96
N THR A 107 -0.46 1.30 12.82
CA THR A 107 0.64 1.02 13.76
C THR A 107 1.66 2.16 13.78
N LEU A 108 2.09 2.63 12.60
CA LEU A 108 3.04 3.72 12.48
C LEU A 108 2.46 5.05 12.99
N LEU A 109 1.16 5.31 12.74
CA LEU A 109 0.47 6.47 13.28
C LEU A 109 0.44 6.46 14.82
N LEU A 110 0.07 5.33 15.41
CA LEU A 110 0.06 5.16 16.86
C LEU A 110 1.45 5.39 17.46
N ALA A 111 2.50 4.83 16.86
CA ALA A 111 3.87 5.04 17.29
C ALA A 111 4.31 6.52 17.19
N ALA A 112 3.96 7.19 16.09
CA ALA A 112 4.26 8.59 15.86
C ALA A 112 3.58 9.50 16.89
N VAL A 113 2.30 9.28 17.17
CA VAL A 113 1.55 10.05 18.17
C VAL A 113 2.08 9.77 19.58
N HIS A 114 2.26 8.49 19.95
CA HIS A 114 2.74 8.10 21.27
C HIS A 114 4.08 8.72 21.63
N THR A 115 5.04 8.70 20.70
CA THR A 115 6.37 9.27 20.92
C THR A 115 6.33 10.79 21.08
N SER A 116 5.52 11.49 20.31
CA SER A 116 5.34 12.94 20.46
C SER A 116 4.63 13.31 21.77
N MET A 117 3.58 12.57 22.15
CA MET A 117 2.88 12.78 23.43
C MET A 117 3.80 12.56 24.64
N ARG A 118 4.68 11.56 24.58
CA ARG A 118 5.70 11.35 25.63
C ARG A 118 6.66 12.53 25.74
N ARG A 119 7.10 13.11 24.63
CA ARG A 119 7.98 14.29 24.65
C ARG A 119 7.30 15.49 25.29
N ILE A 120 6.03 15.73 24.96
CA ILE A 120 5.26 16.84 25.55
C ILE A 120 5.14 16.68 27.06
N ARG A 121 4.80 15.48 27.56
CA ARG A 121 4.66 15.21 29.00
C ARG A 121 5.96 15.39 29.79
N ILE A 122 7.12 15.13 29.20
CA ILE A 122 8.42 15.29 29.89
C ILE A 122 8.85 16.77 29.95
N ALA A 123 8.35 17.59 29.03
CA ALA A 123 8.67 19.02 28.94
C ALA A 123 7.74 19.92 29.78
N SER A 124 6.71 19.35 30.40
CA SER A 124 5.73 20.02 31.27
C SER A 124 5.98 19.72 32.74
#